data_AF-A0A255TQ62-F1
#
_entry.id   AF-A0A255TQ62-F1
#
_cell.length_a   1.000
_cell.length_b   1.000
_cell.length_c   1.000
_cell.angle_alpha   90.00
_cell.angle_beta   90.00
_cell.angle_gamma   90.00
#
_symmetry.space_group_name_H-M   'P 1'
#
loop_
_entity.id
_entity.type
_entity.pdbx_description
1 polymer ?
#
loop_
_entity_poly.entity_id
_entity_poly.type
_entity_poly.pdbx_seq_one_letter_code
_entity_poly.pdbx_strand_id
1 'polypeptide(L)'
;MKGNRFLVFTISVCFVLSIAGFSVVACQASGDLDLSINRDNISIHGIYGRAINYSDIKDVSLNTSLPEIKFRSNGFAAGRTRLGNFITKDDRHIVLFTYSDTCFIQITTLSGDTFYLSRKQPDETTATFRTLKRMLSSRL
;
A
#
# COMPACT_ATOMS: atom_id res chain seq x y z
N MET A 1 -29.14 -20.55 33.22
CA MET A 1 -28.00 -21.19 32.51
C MET A 1 -27.95 -20.98 30.98
N LYS A 2 -28.98 -20.47 30.29
CA LYS A 2 -28.94 -20.24 28.83
C LYS A 2 -28.06 -19.04 28.39
N GLY A 3 -27.97 -17.99 29.20
CA GLY A 3 -27.21 -16.76 28.88
C GLY A 3 -25.70 -16.97 28.72
N ASN A 4 -25.07 -17.80 29.55
CA ASN A 4 -23.63 -18.08 29.43
C ASN A 4 -23.27 -18.82 28.14
N ARG A 5 -24.12 -19.71 27.64
CA ARG A 5 -23.84 -20.48 26.42
C ARG A 5 -23.89 -19.60 25.18
N PHE A 6 -24.85 -18.67 25.13
CA PHE A 6 -24.97 -17.70 24.04
C PHE A 6 -23.84 -16.66 24.08
N LEU A 7 -23.47 -16.18 25.27
CA LEU A 7 -22.34 -15.27 25.46
C LEU A 7 -21.02 -15.92 25.02
N VAL A 8 -20.74 -17.15 25.49
CA VAL A 8 -19.54 -17.90 25.09
C VAL A 8 -19.51 -18.11 23.58
N PHE A 9 -20.63 -18.52 22.98
CA PHE A 9 -20.72 -18.67 21.52
C PHE A 9 -20.41 -17.36 20.79
N THR A 10 -21.01 -16.24 21.22
CA THR A 10 -20.78 -14.92 20.63
C THR A 10 -19.31 -14.51 20.72
N ILE A 11 -18.69 -14.68 21.90
CA ILE A 11 -17.26 -14.39 22.11
C ILE A 11 -16.39 -15.28 21.20
N SER A 12 -16.70 -16.58 21.10
CA SER A 12 -15.95 -17.50 20.24
C SER A 12 -16.04 -17.11 18.76
N VAL A 13 -17.21 -16.72 18.27
CA VAL A 13 -17.38 -16.24 16.89
C VAL A 13 -16.57 -14.97 16.64
N CYS A 14 -16.69 -13.97 17.52
CA CYS A 14 -15.91 -12.72 17.42
C CYS A 14 -14.40 -12.98 17.45
N PHE A 15 -13.95 -13.94 18.27
CA PHE A 15 -12.54 -14.31 18.36
C PHE A 15 -12.03 -14.96 17.07
N VAL A 16 -12.79 -15.89 16.49
CA VAL A 16 -12.45 -16.52 15.20
C VAL A 16 -12.39 -15.47 14.08
N LEU A 17 -13.34 -14.55 14.01
CA LEU A 17 -13.33 -13.47 13.03
C LEU A 17 -12.12 -12.54 13.18
N SER A 18 -11.73 -12.25 14.43
CA SER A 18 -10.56 -11.42 14.72
C SER A 18 -9.26 -12.12 14.27
N ILE A 19 -9.13 -13.43 14.51
CA ILE A 19 -7.98 -14.22 14.02
C ILE A 19 -7.95 -14.21 12.50
N ALA A 20 -9.08 -14.49 11.84
CA ALA A 20 -9.15 -14.50 10.38
C ALA A 20 -8.74 -13.14 9.78
N GLY A 21 -9.25 -12.04 10.33
CA GLY A 21 -8.87 -10.69 9.92
C GLY A 21 -7.37 -10.41 10.10
N PHE A 22 -6.83 -10.79 11.26
CA PHE A 22 -5.39 -10.66 11.52
C PHE A 22 -4.54 -11.48 10.55
N SER A 23 -4.93 -12.72 10.26
CA SER A 23 -4.23 -13.58 9.31
C SER A 23 -4.15 -12.98 7.90
N VAL A 24 -5.21 -12.34 7.42
CA VAL A 24 -5.22 -11.66 6.11
C VAL A 24 -4.25 -10.48 6.07
N VAL A 25 -4.22 -9.67 7.14
CA VAL A 25 -3.27 -8.54 7.24
C VAL A 25 -1.84 -9.05 7.34
N ALA A 26 -1.60 -10.10 8.13
CA ALA A 26 -0.28 -10.71 8.30
C ALA A 26 0.26 -11.31 6.99
N CYS A 27 -0.60 -11.97 6.20
CA CYS A 27 -0.22 -12.54 4.91
C CYS A 27 0.22 -11.46 3.90
N GLN A 28 -0.50 -10.33 3.86
CA GLN A 28 -0.07 -9.21 3.02
C GLN A 28 1.18 -8.54 3.55
N ALA A 29 1.31 -8.37 4.87
CA ALA A 29 2.48 -7.76 5.49
C ALA A 29 3.78 -8.54 5.21
N SER A 30 3.69 -9.87 5.13
CA SER A 30 4.81 -10.77 4.81
C SER A 30 5.02 -10.97 3.30
N GLY A 31 4.09 -10.50 2.46
CA GLY A 31 4.15 -10.55 1.00
C GLY A 31 5.11 -9.52 0.39
N ASP A 32 4.87 -9.17 -0.87
CA ASP A 32 5.58 -8.10 -1.57
C ASP A 32 4.56 -7.25 -2.34
N LEU A 33 5.01 -6.19 -3.01
CA LEU A 33 4.15 -5.31 -3.80
C LEU A 33 3.47 -6.10 -4.93
N ASP A 34 2.19 -6.37 -4.80
CA ASP A 34 1.41 -6.98 -5.87
C ASP A 34 0.76 -5.88 -6.73
N LEU A 35 1.12 -5.85 -8.02
CA LEU A 35 0.57 -4.90 -8.97
C LEU A 35 0.49 -5.50 -10.37
N SER A 36 -0.49 -5.04 -11.12
CA SER A 36 -0.64 -5.29 -12.54
C SER A 36 -0.44 -4.00 -13.32
N ILE A 37 0.42 -4.05 -14.32
CA ILE A 37 0.65 -2.95 -15.27
C ILE A 37 -0.21 -3.27 -16.49
N ASN A 38 -1.34 -2.59 -16.59
CA ASN A 38 -2.31 -2.81 -17.67
C ASN A 38 -2.07 -1.81 -18.80
N ARG A 39 -2.92 -1.86 -19.83
CA ARG A 39 -2.88 -0.87 -20.90
C ARG A 39 -3.01 0.54 -20.31
N ASP A 40 -4.10 0.84 -19.60
CA ASP A 40 -4.47 2.24 -19.26
C ASP A 40 -4.20 2.66 -17.82
N ASN A 41 -3.85 1.71 -16.95
CA ASN A 41 -3.59 1.97 -15.54
C ASN A 41 -2.53 1.04 -14.96
N ILE A 42 -2.01 1.44 -13.81
CA ILE A 42 -1.40 0.54 -12.83
C ILE A 42 -2.47 0.17 -11.79
N SER A 43 -2.67 -1.12 -11.57
CA SER A 43 -3.56 -1.65 -10.52
C SER A 43 -2.72 -2.25 -9.40
N ILE A 44 -2.80 -1.68 -8.21
CA ILE A 44 -2.15 -2.19 -6.99
C ILE A 44 -3.16 -3.06 -6.25
N HIS A 45 -2.77 -4.27 -5.85
CA HIS A 45 -3.66 -5.23 -5.21
C HIS A 45 -3.52 -5.22 -3.68
N GLY A 46 -4.49 -5.85 -3.01
CA GLY A 46 -4.54 -5.99 -1.55
C GLY A 46 -5.62 -5.14 -0.88
N ILE A 47 -5.62 -5.11 0.46
CA ILE A 47 -6.65 -4.45 1.28
C ILE A 47 -6.75 -2.93 1.09
N TYR A 48 -5.66 -2.31 0.63
CA TYR A 48 -5.63 -0.88 0.27
C TYR A 48 -5.57 -0.68 -1.25
N GLY A 49 -5.73 -1.76 -2.02
CA GLY A 49 -5.56 -1.82 -3.46
C GLY A 49 -6.42 -0.81 -4.21
N ARG A 50 -5.90 -0.34 -5.33
CA ARG A 50 -6.53 0.70 -6.17
C ARG A 50 -5.88 0.73 -7.55
N ALA A 51 -6.62 1.24 -8.52
CA ALA A 51 -6.09 1.58 -9.83
C ALA A 51 -5.71 3.07 -9.90
N ILE A 52 -4.60 3.37 -10.57
CA ILE A 52 -4.16 4.73 -10.91
C ILE A 52 -4.04 4.78 -12.43
N ASN A 53 -4.91 5.55 -13.09
CA ASN A 53 -4.87 5.69 -14.54
C ASN A 53 -3.65 6.50 -14.96
N TYR A 54 -3.04 6.15 -16.08
CA TYR A 54 -1.89 6.90 -16.60
C TYR A 54 -2.23 8.35 -16.93
N SER A 55 -3.48 8.63 -17.34
CA SER A 55 -3.98 9.98 -17.58
C SER A 55 -3.99 10.87 -16.33
N ASP A 56 -4.07 10.26 -15.15
CA ASP A 56 -4.20 10.96 -13.88
C ASP A 56 -2.83 11.20 -13.23
N ILE A 57 -1.76 10.62 -13.77
CA ILE A 57 -0.41 10.72 -13.25
C ILE A 57 0.22 12.04 -13.70
N LYS A 58 0.58 12.88 -12.72
CA LYS A 58 1.32 14.12 -12.93
C LYS A 58 2.82 13.88 -12.99
N ASP A 59 3.35 13.08 -12.07
CA ASP A 59 4.77 12.79 -11.97
C ASP A 59 5.03 11.39 -11.38
N VAL A 60 6.13 10.78 -11.81
CA VAL A 60 6.67 9.53 -11.25
C VAL A 60 8.17 9.65 -11.10
N SER A 61 8.64 9.49 -9.87
CA SER A 61 10.05 9.60 -9.49
C SER A 61 10.51 8.44 -8.61
N LEU A 62 11.82 8.29 -8.50
CA LEU A 62 12.46 7.32 -7.60
C LEU A 62 13.12 8.09 -6.46
N ASN A 63 12.80 7.70 -5.23
CA ASN A 63 13.32 8.31 -4.01
C ASN A 63 14.02 7.27 -3.15
N THR A 64 15.00 7.72 -2.35
CA THR A 64 15.73 6.88 -1.39
C THR A 64 15.12 6.87 0.01
N SER A 65 14.16 7.75 0.27
CA SER A 65 13.49 7.90 1.56
C SER A 65 12.01 8.25 1.41
N LEU A 66 11.23 7.95 2.45
CA LEU A 66 9.87 8.44 2.62
C LEU A 66 9.89 9.82 3.29
N PRO A 67 8.86 10.66 3.09
CA PRO A 67 8.65 11.84 3.92
C PRO A 67 8.49 11.44 5.39
N GLU A 68 8.81 12.36 6.31
CA GLU A 68 8.60 12.11 7.73
C GLU A 68 7.12 11.87 8.03
N ILE A 69 6.84 10.74 8.67
CA ILE A 69 5.48 10.32 9.02
C ILE A 69 5.11 10.90 10.39
N LYS A 70 3.96 11.58 10.46
CA LYS A 70 3.38 12.08 11.71
C LYS A 70 2.59 10.98 12.42
N PHE A 71 1.63 10.36 11.73
CA PHE A 71 0.85 9.23 12.25
C PHE A 71 0.18 8.40 11.15
N ARG A 72 -0.30 7.21 11.52
CA ARG A 72 -1.11 6.31 10.69
C ARG A 72 -2.58 6.71 10.82
N SER A 73 -3.23 7.15 9.74
CA SER A 73 -4.66 7.51 9.77
C SER A 73 -5.57 6.31 9.55
N ASN A 74 -5.16 5.37 8.69
CA ASN A 74 -5.73 4.05 8.53
C ASN A 74 -4.70 3.19 7.79
N GLY A 75 -3.57 2.98 8.45
CA GLY A 75 -2.39 2.35 7.88
C GLY A 75 -1.81 1.28 8.79
N PHE A 76 -1.18 0.29 8.18
CA PHE A 76 -0.45 -0.79 8.82
C PHE A 76 1.05 -0.51 8.73
N ALA A 77 1.79 -0.79 9.81
CA ALA A 77 3.25 -0.71 9.82
C ALA A 77 3.83 -1.83 10.70
N ALA A 78 4.71 -2.64 10.13
CA ALA A 78 5.48 -3.67 10.83
C ALA A 78 6.82 -3.90 10.12
N GLY A 79 7.92 -3.76 10.86
CA GLY A 79 9.26 -3.81 10.28
C GLY A 79 9.42 -2.76 9.17
N ARG A 80 9.80 -3.22 7.97
CA ARG A 80 9.98 -2.38 6.77
C ARG A 80 8.69 -2.18 5.98
N THR A 81 7.66 -2.96 6.29
CA THR A 81 6.39 -2.95 5.56
C THR A 81 5.48 -1.86 6.09
N ARG A 82 5.02 -0.97 5.20
CA ARG A 82 4.05 0.09 5.49
C ARG A 82 2.99 0.12 4.40
N LEU A 83 1.73 -0.09 4.79
CA LEU A 83 0.59 -0.26 3.88
C LEU A 83 -0.58 0.63 4.29
N GLY A 84 -1.23 1.30 3.34
CA GLY A 84 -2.44 2.08 3.59
C GLY A 84 -2.20 3.56 3.82
N ASN A 85 -3.04 4.22 4.62
CA ASN A 85 -3.11 5.68 4.69
C ASN A 85 -2.28 6.24 5.85
N PHE A 86 -1.49 7.27 5.54
CA PHE A 86 -0.58 7.94 6.46
C PHE A 86 -0.69 9.46 6.32
N ILE A 87 -0.38 10.15 7.42
CA ILE A 87 -0.23 11.61 7.47
C ILE A 87 1.23 11.92 7.72
N THR A 88 1.80 12.78 6.89
CA THR A 88 3.18 13.27 7.01
C THR A 88 3.28 14.43 8.01
N LYS A 89 4.50 14.81 8.38
CA LYS A 89 4.76 15.94 9.30
C LYS A 89 4.30 17.29 8.75
N ASP A 90 4.26 17.45 7.43
CA ASP A 90 3.70 18.60 6.72
C ASP A 90 2.18 18.46 6.44
N ASP A 91 1.50 17.57 7.18
CA ASP A 91 0.04 17.34 7.14
C ASP A 91 -0.52 16.92 5.78
N ARG A 92 0.32 16.31 4.92
CA ARG A 92 -0.13 15.70 3.67
C ARG A 92 -0.63 14.28 3.87
N HIS A 93 -1.70 13.96 3.17
CA HIS A 93 -2.24 12.60 3.08
C HIS A 93 -1.48 11.82 2.00
N ILE A 94 -0.90 10.69 2.38
CA ILE A 94 -0.20 9.80 1.44
C ILE A 94 -0.67 8.36 1.63
N VAL A 95 -0.51 7.56 0.59
CA VAL A 95 -0.78 6.12 0.64
C VAL A 95 0.51 5.34 0.40
N LEU A 96 0.85 4.45 1.33
CA LEU A 96 2.04 3.62 1.26
C LEU A 96 1.68 2.21 0.80
N PHE A 97 2.48 1.66 -0.11
CA PHE A 97 2.52 0.25 -0.53
C PHE A 97 4.00 -0.19 -0.55
N THR A 98 4.66 -0.07 0.61
CA THR A 98 6.12 -0.17 0.69
C THR A 98 6.54 -1.40 1.48
N TYR A 99 7.49 -2.15 0.95
CA TYR A 99 8.08 -3.36 1.54
C TYR A 99 9.59 -3.24 1.79
N SER A 100 10.14 -2.03 1.68
CA SER A 100 11.55 -1.68 1.85
C SER A 100 11.71 -0.32 2.56
N ASP A 101 12.91 -0.02 3.06
CA ASP A 101 13.27 1.24 3.72
C ASP A 101 14.14 2.18 2.86
N THR A 102 14.56 1.77 1.65
CA THR A 102 15.65 2.47 0.92
C THR A 102 15.36 2.86 -0.54
N CYS A 103 14.31 2.31 -1.17
CA CYS A 103 14.03 2.56 -2.59
C CYS A 103 12.53 2.62 -2.78
N PHE A 104 12.03 3.76 -3.27
CA PHE A 104 10.60 4.04 -3.36
C PHE A 104 10.27 4.68 -4.70
N ILE A 105 9.20 4.21 -5.33
CA ILE A 105 8.56 4.90 -6.44
C ILE A 105 7.54 5.86 -5.84
N GLN A 106 7.70 7.16 -6.07
CA GLN A 106 6.68 8.15 -5.77
C GLN A 106 5.85 8.39 -7.02
N ILE A 107 4.52 8.27 -6.88
CA ILE A 107 3.56 8.65 -7.91
C ILE A 107 2.75 9.80 -7.35
N THR A 108 2.72 10.92 -8.06
CA THR A 108 1.86 12.06 -7.74
C THR A 108 0.83 12.21 -8.85
N THR A 109 -0.44 12.31 -8.48
CA THR A 109 -1.54 12.49 -9.43
C THR A 109 -1.81 13.97 -9.71
N LEU A 110 -2.59 14.26 -10.75
CA LEU A 110 -3.06 15.61 -11.07
C LEU A 110 -3.94 16.21 -9.96
N SER A 111 -4.70 15.37 -9.23
CA SER A 111 -5.50 15.76 -8.07
C SER A 111 -4.65 16.07 -6.82
N GLY A 112 -3.37 15.69 -6.83
CA GLY A 112 -2.44 15.88 -5.70
C GLY A 112 -2.29 14.65 -4.79
N ASP A 113 -3.02 13.57 -5.03
CA ASP A 113 -2.83 12.31 -4.31
C ASP A 113 -1.42 11.77 -4.55
N THR A 114 -0.75 11.36 -3.47
CA THR A 114 0.63 10.86 -3.51
C THR A 114 0.71 9.43 -3.00
N PHE A 115 1.33 8.56 -3.80
CA PHE A 115 1.53 7.15 -3.53
C PHE A 115 3.01 6.83 -3.46
N TYR A 116 3.41 6.00 -2.50
CA TYR A 116 4.75 5.43 -2.45
C TYR A 116 4.69 3.92 -2.58
N LEU A 117 5.42 3.38 -3.56
CA LEU A 117 5.50 1.94 -3.81
C LEU A 117 6.93 1.46 -3.59
N SER A 118 7.12 0.29 -3.00
CA SER A 118 8.41 -0.38 -3.04
C SER A 118 8.25 -1.89 -2.99
N ARG A 119 9.10 -2.59 -3.72
CA ARG A 119 9.30 -4.04 -3.57
C ARG A 119 10.26 -4.28 -2.41
N LYS A 120 10.32 -5.52 -1.91
CA LYS A 120 11.34 -5.91 -0.91
C LYS A 120 12.76 -5.64 -1.39
N GLN A 121 13.03 -5.96 -2.66
CA GLN A 121 14.34 -5.73 -3.28
C GLN A 121 14.39 -4.37 -4.00
N PRO A 122 15.40 -3.52 -3.73
CA PRO A 122 15.58 -2.25 -4.42
C PRO A 122 15.69 -2.38 -5.95
N ASP A 123 16.31 -3.45 -6.44
CA ASP A 123 16.48 -3.69 -7.88
C ASP A 123 15.14 -3.99 -8.57
N GLU A 124 14.26 -4.74 -7.91
CA GLU A 124 12.90 -5.01 -8.39
C GLU A 124 12.03 -3.74 -8.38
N THR A 125 12.21 -2.89 -7.38
CA THR A 125 11.57 -1.57 -7.32
C THR A 125 12.02 -0.71 -8.51
N THR A 126 13.32 -0.68 -8.78
CA THR A 126 13.89 0.06 -9.90
C THR A 126 13.43 -0.51 -11.26
N ALA A 127 13.34 -1.83 -11.38
CA ALA A 127 12.79 -2.48 -12.58
C ALA A 127 11.32 -2.12 -12.80
N THR A 128 10.52 -2.10 -11.73
CA THR A 128 9.11 -1.66 -11.75
C THR A 128 9.01 -0.19 -12.21
N PHE A 129 9.84 0.70 -11.64
CA PHE A 129 9.91 2.11 -12.02
C PHE A 129 10.21 2.29 -13.52
N ARG A 130 11.22 1.59 -14.05
CA ARG A 130 11.59 1.66 -15.47
C ARG A 130 10.42 1.22 -16.37
N THR A 131 9.70 0.18 -15.98
CA THR A 131 8.51 -0.27 -16.72
C THR A 131 7.42 0.78 -16.70
N LEU A 132 7.12 1.39 -15.54
CA LEU A 132 6.14 2.48 -15.44
C LEU A 132 6.52 3.69 -16.30
N LYS A 133 7.79 4.12 -16.27
CA LYS A 133 8.28 5.21 -17.12
C LYS A 133 8.10 4.89 -18.60
N ARG A 134 8.37 3.66 -19.03
CA ARG A 134 8.17 3.24 -20.43
C ARG A 134 6.71 3.32 -20.85
N MET A 135 5.79 2.86 -20.00
CA MET A 135 4.34 2.93 -20.25
C MET A 135 3.82 4.37 -20.35
N LEU A 136 4.39 5.28 -19.57
CA LEU A 136 4.06 6.71 -19.63
C LEU A 136 4.63 7.38 -20.88
N SER A 137 5.88 7.08 -21.23
CA SER A 137 6.53 7.65 -22.43
C SER A 137 5.90 7.18 -23.74
N SER A 138 5.31 5.98 -23.81
CA SER A 138 4.60 5.52 -25.01
C SER A 138 3.23 6.17 -25.22
N ARG A 139 2.85 7.11 -24.35
CA ARG A 139 1.54 7.79 -24.34
C ARG A 139 1.64 9.30 -24.56
N LEU A 140 2.86 9.82 -24.70
CA LEU A 140 3.17 11.17 -25.17
C LEU A 140 3.42 11.12 -26.68
#